data_AF-A0A3A0AWW0-F1
#
_entry.id   AF-A0A3A0AWW0-F1
#
_cell.length_a   1.000
_cell.length_b   1.000
_cell.length_c   1.000
_cell.angle_alpha   90.00
_cell.angle_beta   90.00
_cell.angle_gamma   90.00
#
_symmetry.space_group_name_H-M   'P 1'
#
loop_
_entity.id
_entity.type
_entity.pdbx_description
1 polymer ?
#
loop_
_entity_poly.entity_id
_entity_poly.type
_entity_poly.pdbx_seq_one_letter_code
_entity_poly.pdbx_strand_id
1 'polypeptide(L)'
;MRRRRRSVCNGWAAGAAGCAPRLCWGTMQYHEQFSDLVKALEGLPVAAILLMCSHPADVSAALPVLRQAFSGPIGAYSHNPRDEVAPADEPARFAEYGQAWIEMGAQIVGGCCGTGPEHIAALAEVVHGRHRSVACG
;
A
#
# COMPACT_ATOMS: atom_id res chain seq x y z
N MET A 1 18.43 19.89 -27.94
CA MET A 1 18.69 18.76 -27.02
C MET A 1 19.11 19.31 -25.65
N ARG A 2 18.21 19.38 -24.67
CA ARG A 2 18.52 19.78 -23.29
C ARG A 2 18.48 18.54 -22.39
N ARG A 3 19.61 18.16 -21.82
CA ARG A 3 19.71 17.08 -20.81
C ARG A 3 18.94 17.51 -19.56
N ARG A 4 17.81 16.87 -19.26
CA ARG A 4 17.15 17.00 -17.96
C ARG A 4 18.00 16.31 -16.90
N ARG A 5 18.40 17.07 -15.87
CA ARG A 5 19.06 16.57 -14.67
C ARG A 5 18.15 15.53 -14.00
N ARG A 6 18.66 14.33 -13.74
CA ARG A 6 18.02 13.38 -12.82
C ARG A 6 18.13 13.98 -11.43
N SER A 7 17.00 14.38 -10.86
CA SER A 7 16.89 14.66 -9.44
C SER A 7 17.09 13.37 -8.68
N VAL A 8 18.07 13.40 -7.78
CA VAL A 8 18.35 12.39 -6.77
C VAL A 8 17.12 12.32 -5.86
N CYS A 9 16.43 11.18 -5.83
CA CYS A 9 15.49 10.91 -4.74
C CYS A 9 16.32 10.40 -3.56
N ASN A 10 16.46 11.26 -2.56
CA ASN A 10 17.05 10.93 -1.28
C ASN A 10 16.25 9.80 -0.64
N GLY A 11 16.97 8.75 -0.25
CA GLY A 11 16.38 7.48 0.17
C GLY A 11 15.74 7.53 1.54
N TRP A 12 15.04 6.44 1.86
CA TRP A 12 14.99 5.82 3.17
C TRP A 12 15.27 4.33 2.95
N ALA A 13 16.28 3.82 3.65
CA ALA A 13 16.69 2.42 3.63
C ALA A 13 16.34 1.81 4.99
N ALA A 14 15.52 0.77 4.99
CA ALA A 14 15.44 -0.19 6.08
C ALA A 14 15.07 -1.54 5.46
N GLY A 15 16.00 -2.48 5.50
CA GLY A 15 15.85 -3.82 4.95
C GLY A 15 15.37 -4.83 5.98
N ALA A 16 14.75 -5.90 5.49
CA ALA A 16 14.67 -7.19 6.17
C ALA A 16 15.37 -8.25 5.29
N ALA A 17 16.11 -9.15 5.94
CA ALA A 17 17.03 -10.08 5.31
C ALA A 17 16.30 -11.15 4.48
N GLY A 18 16.78 -11.39 3.26
CA GLY A 18 16.42 -12.57 2.46
C GLY A 18 16.20 -12.31 0.97
N CYS A 19 15.86 -11.09 0.58
CA CYS A 19 15.59 -10.73 -0.81
C CYS A 19 16.55 -9.63 -1.27
N ALA A 20 17.24 -9.83 -2.40
CA ALA A 20 18.12 -8.81 -2.97
C ALA A 20 17.37 -7.47 -3.13
N PRO A 21 17.98 -6.31 -2.78
CA PRO A 21 17.28 -5.06 -2.42
C PRO A 21 16.51 -4.35 -3.56
N ARG A 22 16.37 -4.97 -4.73
CA ARG A 22 15.63 -4.42 -5.88
C ARG A 22 14.62 -5.36 -6.52
N LEU A 23 14.62 -6.64 -6.14
CA LEU A 23 13.91 -7.69 -6.91
C LEU A 23 12.58 -8.12 -6.30
N CYS A 24 12.30 -7.78 -5.04
CA CYS A 24 11.09 -8.25 -4.34
C CYS A 24 10.08 -7.13 -4.04
N TRP A 25 10.33 -5.92 -4.55
CA TRP A 25 9.41 -4.81 -4.44
C TRP A 25 8.46 -4.86 -5.64
N GLY A 26 7.21 -5.27 -5.42
CA GLY A 26 6.19 -5.34 -6.47
C GLY A 26 6.05 -6.68 -7.19
N THR A 27 6.46 -7.77 -6.55
CA THR A 27 6.18 -9.15 -7.01
C THR A 27 5.24 -9.87 -6.03
N MET A 28 4.46 -10.82 -6.54
CA MET A 28 3.62 -11.70 -5.72
C MET A 28 4.47 -12.79 -5.03
N GLN A 29 3.82 -13.64 -4.21
CA GLN A 29 4.47 -14.65 -3.38
C GLN A 29 5.41 -15.59 -4.15
N TYR A 30 5.08 -15.93 -5.40
CA TYR A 30 5.90 -16.80 -6.25
C TYR A 30 6.66 -16.04 -7.33
N HIS A 31 6.95 -14.76 -7.07
CA HIS A 31 7.75 -13.86 -7.90
C HIS A 31 7.09 -13.40 -9.21
N GLU A 32 5.80 -13.63 -9.41
CA GLU A 32 5.07 -13.10 -10.55
C GLU A 32 4.88 -11.58 -10.42
N GLN A 33 4.78 -10.89 -11.55
CA GLN A 33 4.53 -9.45 -11.57
C GLN A 33 3.03 -9.16 -11.47
N PHE A 34 2.66 -7.97 -10.99
CA PHE A 34 1.25 -7.55 -11.02
C PHE A 34 0.68 -7.45 -12.45
N SER A 35 1.53 -7.27 -13.47
CA SER A 35 1.10 -7.35 -14.87
C SER A 35 0.61 -8.75 -15.24
N ASP A 36 1.22 -9.80 -14.69
CA ASP A 36 0.81 -11.19 -14.92
C ASP A 36 -0.54 -11.46 -14.26
N LEU A 37 -0.73 -10.93 -13.04
CA LEU A 37 -2.04 -10.93 -12.36
C LEU A 37 -3.12 -10.23 -13.20
N VAL A 38 -2.88 -9.00 -13.64
CA VAL A 38 -3.86 -8.22 -14.41
C VAL A 38 -4.23 -8.93 -15.71
N LYS A 39 -3.23 -9.51 -16.40
CA LYS A 39 -3.46 -10.32 -17.59
C LYS A 39 -4.31 -11.56 -17.31
N ALA A 40 -4.05 -12.26 -16.19
CA ALA A 40 -4.84 -13.42 -15.78
C ALA A 40 -6.29 -13.07 -15.43
N LEU A 41 -6.57 -11.80 -15.09
CA LEU A 41 -7.89 -11.29 -14.77
C LEU A 41 -8.65 -10.69 -15.98
N GLU A 42 -8.04 -10.66 -17.17
CA GLU A 42 -8.66 -10.10 -18.38
C GLU A 42 -10.01 -10.78 -18.70
N GLY A 43 -11.02 -9.96 -18.97
CA GLY A 43 -12.39 -10.43 -19.27
C GLY A 43 -13.25 -10.76 -18.06
N LEU A 44 -12.71 -10.71 -16.84
CA LEU A 44 -13.49 -10.87 -15.60
C LEU A 44 -13.98 -9.51 -15.07
N PRO A 45 -15.18 -9.43 -14.47
CA PRO A 45 -15.71 -8.21 -13.87
C PRO A 45 -15.06 -7.96 -12.49
N VAL A 46 -13.78 -7.60 -12.47
CA VAL A 46 -13.04 -7.31 -11.23
C VAL A 46 -13.38 -5.91 -10.72
N ALA A 47 -14.02 -5.84 -9.54
CA ALA A 47 -14.39 -4.58 -8.92
C ALA A 47 -13.20 -3.81 -8.32
N ALA A 48 -12.22 -4.52 -7.74
CA ALA A 48 -11.02 -3.94 -7.16
C ALA A 48 -9.91 -4.98 -6.97
N ILE A 49 -8.65 -4.53 -6.89
CA ILE A 49 -7.50 -5.36 -6.49
C ILE A 49 -6.85 -4.76 -5.24
N LEU A 50 -6.71 -5.57 -4.18
CA LEU A 50 -6.20 -5.10 -2.89
C LEU A 50 -4.92 -5.83 -2.50
N LEU A 51 -3.95 -5.09 -1.98
CA LEU A 51 -2.76 -5.65 -1.31
C LEU A 51 -3.08 -5.87 0.16
N MET A 52 -2.74 -7.03 0.71
CA MET A 52 -3.11 -7.40 2.08
C MET A 52 -2.05 -8.21 2.80
N CYS A 53 -2.17 -8.28 4.13
CA CYS A 53 -1.45 -9.25 4.99
C CYS A 53 0.09 -9.24 4.84
N SER A 54 0.66 -8.11 4.43
CA SER A 54 2.10 -7.82 4.41
C SER A 54 2.40 -6.66 5.35
N HIS A 55 3.67 -6.34 5.64
CA HIS A 55 3.99 -5.18 6.48
C HIS A 55 3.52 -3.88 5.83
N PRO A 56 3.15 -2.85 6.63
CA PRO A 56 2.74 -1.57 6.07
C PRO A 56 3.77 -0.98 5.10
N ALA A 57 5.07 -1.15 5.38
CA ALA A 57 6.16 -0.72 4.50
C ALA A 57 6.16 -1.48 3.15
N ASP A 58 5.96 -2.79 3.16
CA ASP A 58 5.92 -3.63 1.94
C ASP A 58 4.68 -3.30 1.09
N VAL A 59 3.54 -3.06 1.73
CA VAL A 59 2.33 -2.60 1.04
C VAL A 59 2.56 -1.22 0.40
N SER A 60 3.17 -0.29 1.14
CA SER A 60 3.51 1.05 0.64
C SER A 60 4.46 0.99 -0.56
N ALA A 61 5.39 0.05 -0.56
CA ALA A 61 6.32 -0.21 -1.65
C ALA A 61 5.63 -0.75 -2.91
N ALA A 62 4.68 -1.68 -2.73
CA ALA A 62 4.06 -2.42 -3.82
C ALA A 62 2.88 -1.69 -4.46
N LEU A 63 2.17 -0.82 -3.73
CA LEU A 63 0.97 -0.15 -4.20
C LEU A 63 1.19 0.70 -5.47
N PRO A 64 2.28 1.48 -5.61
CA PRO A 64 2.57 2.20 -6.86
C PRO A 64 2.83 1.27 -8.05
N VAL A 65 3.39 0.07 -7.81
CA VAL A 65 3.63 -0.92 -8.86
C VAL A 65 2.31 -1.53 -9.32
N LEU A 66 1.41 -1.87 -8.39
CA LEU A 66 0.07 -2.34 -8.71
C LEU A 66 -0.73 -1.27 -9.50
N ARG A 67 -0.63 -0.01 -9.09
CA ARG A 67 -1.29 1.12 -9.77
C ARG A 67 -0.82 1.28 -11.23
N GLN A 68 0.44 0.95 -11.53
CA GLN A 68 0.97 0.98 -12.90
C GLN A 68 0.43 -0.17 -13.76
N ALA A 69 0.12 -1.31 -13.15
CA ALA A 69 -0.34 -2.51 -13.85
C ALA A 69 -1.86 -2.52 -14.07
N PHE A 70 -2.65 -2.05 -13.09
CA PHE A 70 -4.10 -2.08 -13.12
C PHE A 70 -4.66 -0.66 -13.19
N SER A 71 -5.72 -0.40 -13.96
CA SER A 71 -6.38 0.91 -14.10
C SER A 71 -7.66 1.05 -13.26
N GLY A 72 -8.19 -0.03 -12.70
CA GLY A 72 -9.38 -0.01 -11.84
C GLY A 72 -9.11 0.41 -10.38
N PRO A 73 -10.12 0.26 -9.50
CA PRO A 73 -9.99 0.51 -8.06
C PRO A 73 -8.91 -0.36 -7.42
N ILE A 74 -8.05 0.25 -6.61
CA ILE A 74 -7.05 -0.47 -5.81
C ILE A 74 -7.22 -0.16 -4.33
N GLY A 75 -6.73 -1.04 -3.47
CA GLY A 75 -6.75 -0.82 -2.03
C GLY A 75 -5.65 -1.56 -1.28
N ALA A 76 -5.61 -1.35 0.02
CA ALA A 76 -4.55 -1.82 0.90
C ALA A 76 -5.09 -2.12 2.31
N TYR A 77 -4.79 -3.29 2.87
CA TYR A 77 -5.01 -3.58 4.28
C TYR A 77 -3.90 -4.48 4.84
N SER A 78 -2.88 -3.83 5.42
CA SER A 78 -1.69 -4.52 5.93
C SER A 78 -1.96 -5.24 7.25
N HIS A 79 -1.09 -6.18 7.61
CA HIS A 79 -1.04 -6.63 9.01
C HIS A 79 -0.34 -5.60 9.89
N ASN A 80 -0.47 -5.76 11.21
CA ASN A 80 0.22 -5.02 12.24
C ASN A 80 0.76 -6.01 13.28
N PRO A 81 1.93 -6.64 13.03
CA PRO A 81 2.40 -7.76 13.83
C PRO A 81 2.58 -7.35 15.29
N ARG A 82 2.07 -8.18 16.20
CA ARG A 82 2.36 -8.12 17.65
C ARG A 82 3.31 -9.26 17.99
N ASP A 83 4.51 -9.23 17.43
CA ASP A 83 5.54 -10.23 17.73
C ASP A 83 6.80 -9.59 18.30
N GLU A 84 7.72 -10.44 18.78
CA GLU A 84 8.95 -10.03 19.47
C GLU A 84 9.96 -9.33 18.53
N VAL A 85 9.73 -9.40 17.22
CA VAL A 85 10.66 -8.90 16.19
C VAL A 85 10.39 -7.42 15.88
N ALA A 86 9.13 -7.00 15.88
CA ALA A 86 8.76 -5.59 15.80
C ALA A 86 7.49 -5.31 16.62
N PRO A 87 7.48 -4.27 17.48
CA PRO A 87 6.27 -3.87 18.17
C PRO A 87 5.21 -3.45 17.14
N ALA A 88 3.95 -3.75 17.44
CA ALA A 88 2.82 -3.27 16.66
C ALA A 88 2.86 -1.74 16.59
N ASP A 89 2.60 -1.20 15.38
CA ASP A 89 2.43 0.22 15.17
C ASP A 89 1.23 0.71 15.99
N GLU A 90 1.42 1.81 16.73
CA GLU A 90 0.32 2.50 17.41
C GLU A 90 -0.74 2.98 16.40
N PRO A 91 -2.02 3.16 16.83
CA PRO A 91 -3.11 3.55 15.93
C PRO A 91 -2.83 4.76 15.04
N ALA A 92 -2.19 5.80 15.59
CA ALA A 92 -1.82 6.99 14.85
C ALA A 92 -0.79 6.69 13.74
N ARG A 93 0.23 5.87 14.05
CA ARG A 93 1.25 5.46 13.09
C ARG A 93 0.65 4.60 11.99
N PHE A 94 -0.27 3.71 12.33
CA PHE A 94 -1.00 2.91 11.35
C PHE A 94 -1.84 3.80 10.40
N ALA A 95 -2.49 4.83 10.94
CA ALA A 95 -3.27 5.78 10.15
C ALA A 95 -2.42 6.61 9.17
N GLU A 96 -1.16 6.92 9.50
CA GLU A 96 -0.23 7.58 8.58
C GLU A 96 0.05 6.74 7.33
N TYR A 97 0.19 5.41 7.46
CA TYR A 97 0.30 4.52 6.30
C TYR A 97 -0.98 4.55 5.46
N GLY A 98 -2.14 4.51 6.10
CA GLY A 98 -3.43 4.64 5.44
C GLY A 98 -3.54 5.94 4.64
N GLN A 99 -3.14 7.07 5.22
CA GLN A 99 -3.09 8.35 4.52
C GLN A 99 -2.20 8.29 3.28
N ALA A 100 -0.98 7.74 3.42
CA ALA A 100 -0.03 7.60 2.32
C ALA A 100 -0.58 6.70 1.21
N TRP A 101 -1.25 5.58 1.54
CA TRP A 101 -1.87 4.71 0.54
C TRP A 101 -2.99 5.41 -0.23
N ILE A 102 -3.80 6.22 0.43
CA ILE A 102 -4.84 7.01 -0.24
C ILE A 102 -4.19 8.01 -1.20
N GLU A 103 -3.08 8.66 -0.82
CA GLU A 103 -2.31 9.56 -1.71
C GLU A 103 -1.71 8.83 -2.92
N MET A 104 -1.41 7.54 -2.80
CA MET A 104 -0.99 6.66 -3.89
C MET A 104 -2.16 6.14 -4.75
N GLY A 105 -3.40 6.52 -4.43
CA GLY A 105 -4.60 6.16 -5.19
C GLY A 105 -5.36 4.95 -4.67
N ALA A 106 -5.10 4.48 -3.44
CA ALA A 106 -5.97 3.51 -2.77
C ALA A 106 -7.34 4.14 -2.48
N GLN A 107 -8.40 3.40 -2.80
CA GLN A 107 -9.79 3.76 -2.55
C GLN A 107 -10.40 2.95 -1.40
N ILE A 108 -9.76 1.85 -1.04
CA ILE A 108 -10.15 0.98 0.07
C ILE A 108 -8.92 0.81 0.95
N VAL A 109 -9.03 1.21 2.21
CA VAL A 109 -7.98 1.05 3.21
C VAL A 109 -8.52 0.33 4.45
N GLY A 110 -7.70 -0.49 5.08
CA GLY A 110 -8.10 -1.23 6.27
C GLY A 110 -6.92 -1.88 7.00
N GLY A 111 -7.25 -2.83 7.87
CA GLY A 111 -6.27 -3.60 8.63
C GLY A 111 -6.51 -5.10 8.54
N CYS A 112 -5.46 -5.88 8.75
CA CYS A 112 -5.45 -7.34 8.79
C CYS A 112 -5.04 -7.83 10.19
N CYS A 113 -4.26 -8.92 10.29
CA CYS A 113 -3.79 -9.50 11.55
C CYS A 113 -3.16 -8.43 12.46
N GLY A 114 -3.53 -8.43 13.74
CA GLY A 114 -2.97 -7.53 14.76
C GLY A 114 -3.50 -6.10 14.77
N THR A 115 -4.27 -5.69 13.76
CA THR A 115 -5.01 -4.41 13.78
C THR A 115 -6.29 -4.54 14.62
N GLY A 116 -6.49 -3.58 15.52
CA GLY A 116 -7.65 -3.52 16.43
C GLY A 116 -8.62 -2.37 16.11
N PRO A 117 -9.76 -2.29 16.80
CA PRO A 117 -10.75 -1.21 16.62
C PRO A 117 -10.15 0.20 16.74
N GLU A 118 -9.20 0.39 17.63
CA GLU A 118 -8.47 1.65 17.82
C GLU A 118 -7.69 2.08 16.57
N HIS A 119 -7.12 1.13 15.83
CA HIS A 119 -6.40 1.37 14.57
C HIS A 119 -7.38 1.77 13.46
N ILE A 120 -8.51 1.07 13.38
CA ILE A 120 -9.56 1.37 12.41
C ILE A 120 -10.21 2.73 12.70
N ALA A 121 -10.40 3.10 13.97
CA ALA A 121 -10.89 4.42 14.35
C ALA A 121 -9.92 5.53 13.91
N ALA A 122 -8.63 5.38 14.17
CA ALA A 122 -7.62 6.34 13.70
C ALA A 122 -7.58 6.44 12.16
N LEU A 123 -7.71 5.31 11.46
CA LEU A 123 -7.78 5.29 10.00
C LEU A 123 -9.06 5.96 9.47
N ALA A 124 -10.19 5.79 10.14
CA ALA A 124 -11.46 6.39 9.77
C ALA A 124 -11.40 7.93 9.82
N GLU A 125 -10.70 8.52 10.80
CA GLU A 125 -10.48 9.97 10.85
C GLU A 125 -9.77 10.50 9.60
N VAL A 126 -8.75 9.77 9.11
CA VAL A 126 -8.04 10.09 7.85
C VAL A 126 -8.98 10.04 6.65
N VAL A 127 -9.83 9.00 6.56
CA VAL A 127 -10.77 8.81 5.46
C VAL A 127 -11.87 9.88 5.47
N HIS A 128 -12.49 10.14 6.62
CA HIS A 128 -13.57 11.13 6.76
C HIS A 128 -13.07 12.56 6.55
N GLY A 129 -11.85 12.88 6.99
CA GLY A 129 -11.23 14.19 6.76
C GLY A 129 -11.15 14.55 5.27
N ARG A 130 -11.02 13.56 4.39
CA ARG A 130 -10.99 13.77 2.92
C ARG A 130 -12.37 13.93 2.32
N HIS A 131 -13.36 13.16 2.78
CA HIS A 131 -14.71 13.24 2.23
C HIS A 131 -15.41 14.58 2.53
N ARG A 132 -15.04 15.26 3.64
CA ARG A 132 -15.55 16.60 3.97
C ARG A 132 -15.01 17.71 3.05
N SER A 133 -13.92 17.46 2.33
CA SER A 133 -13.35 18.43 1.36
C SER A 133 -14.03 18.37 -0.01
N VAL A 134 -14.74 17.28 -0.30
CA VAL A 134 -15.62 17.14 -1.48
C VAL A 134 -17.03 17.53 -1.04
N ALA A 135 -17.22 18.79 -0.66
CA ALA A 135 -18.57 19.31 -0.50
C ALA A 135 -19.26 19.23 -1.87
N CYS A 136 -20.38 18.53 -1.94
CA CYS A 136 -21.29 18.56 -3.08
C CYS A 136 -21.64 20.02 -3.39
N GLY A 137 -21.16 20.51 -4.53
CA GLY A 137 -21.66 21.71 -5.18
C GLY A 137 -22.77 21.36 -6.16
#